data_AF-A0A953QR34-F1
#
_entry.id   AF-A0A953QR34-F1
#
_cell.length_a   1.000
_cell.length_b   1.000
_cell.length_c   1.000
_cell.angle_alpha   90.00
_cell.angle_beta   90.00
_cell.angle_gamma   90.00
#
_symmetry.space_group_name_H-M   'P 1'
#
loop_
_entity.id
_entity.type
_entity.pdbx_description
1 polymer ?
#
loop_
_entity_poly.entity_id
_entity_poly.type
_entity_poly.pdbx_seq_one_letter_code
_entity_poly.pdbx_strand_id
1 'polypeptide(L)'
;MARATPVALIVMLSLSACIPIPHHTDVAIAKGGERKTPKIEFLKEGITTKAEVLEELGSVDTGASEGRLFWGRWEQTKFQIDYPPTVLQDAIWRRINLLAVFDAGDLLLQYCLCSDAQLLACLHRMLDHLDAPADASSRLRLSAMRQRALWPVDGEAVFENGTLAFLVGDKPDFVVPFSAIADVVNGGYLGYPDWSVVSLTVHFKPHTAPTDHLVLRTSPKETLRLIWLLR
;
A
#
# COMPACT_ATOMS: atom_id res chain seq x y z
N MET A 1 -9.59 73.72 12.46
CA MET A 1 -10.60 72.69 12.14
C MET A 1 -9.87 71.38 11.88
N ALA A 2 -9.75 70.53 12.90
CA ALA A 2 -9.14 69.20 12.78
C ALA A 2 -10.25 68.20 12.41
N ARG A 3 -10.06 67.45 11.31
CA ARG A 3 -10.91 66.30 10.99
C ARG A 3 -10.23 65.05 11.53
N ALA A 4 -10.88 64.46 12.53
CA ALA A 4 -10.56 63.16 13.08
C ALA A 4 -11.32 62.05 12.33
N THR A 5 -10.66 60.89 12.30
CA THR A 5 -11.12 59.50 12.09
C THR A 5 -11.61 59.04 10.70
N PRO A 6 -11.39 57.75 10.30
CA PRO A 6 -11.06 56.61 11.17
C PRO A 6 -9.85 55.75 10.77
N VAL A 7 -8.96 55.49 11.73
CA VAL A 7 -7.95 54.41 11.73
C VAL A 7 -8.60 53.03 12.03
N ALA A 8 -9.91 52.91 11.92
CA ALA A 8 -10.67 51.77 12.44
C ALA A 8 -10.94 50.63 11.44
N LEU A 9 -10.29 50.59 10.27
CA LEU A 9 -10.61 49.58 9.22
C LEU A 9 -9.48 48.60 8.87
N ILE A 10 -8.33 48.62 9.56
CA ILE A 10 -7.19 47.73 9.24
C ILE A 10 -6.90 46.70 10.34
N VAL A 11 -7.53 46.81 11.51
CA VAL A 11 -7.27 45.88 12.65
C VAL A 11 -8.23 44.68 12.69
N MET A 12 -9.28 44.63 11.85
CA MET A 12 -10.24 43.51 11.83
C MET A 12 -9.95 42.38 10.82
N LEU A 13 -8.82 42.43 10.09
CA LEU A 13 -8.43 41.35 9.15
C LEU A 13 -7.33 40.43 9.70
N SER A 14 -6.89 40.62 10.95
CA SER A 14 -5.87 39.80 11.61
C SER A 14 -6.45 38.84 12.67
N LEU A 15 -7.76 38.60 12.65
CA LEU A 15 -8.34 37.40 13.28
C LEU A 15 -8.02 36.22 12.36
N SER A 16 -6.79 35.74 12.56
CA SER A 16 -6.30 34.43 12.18
C SER A 16 -7.41 33.41 12.45
N ALA A 17 -8.05 32.95 11.38
CA ALA A 17 -8.76 31.70 11.42
C ALA A 17 -7.73 30.65 11.84
N CYS A 18 -7.71 30.31 13.12
CA CYS A 18 -7.21 29.02 13.55
C CYS A 18 -8.08 27.99 12.84
N ILE A 19 -7.69 27.62 11.62
CA ILE A 19 -8.15 26.38 11.04
C ILE A 19 -7.60 25.33 12.00
N PRO A 20 -8.43 24.62 12.79
CA PRO A 20 -7.92 23.50 13.56
C PRO A 20 -7.33 22.56 12.52
N ILE A 21 -5.99 22.46 12.50
CA ILE A 21 -5.30 21.43 11.74
C ILE A 21 -5.75 20.14 12.43
N PRO A 22 -6.57 19.29 11.79
CA PRO A 22 -7.03 18.08 12.43
C PRO A 22 -5.79 17.28 12.82
N HIS A 23 -5.62 17.02 14.12
CA HIS A 23 -4.57 16.13 14.57
C HIS A 23 -4.91 14.74 14.04
N HIS A 24 -3.94 14.03 13.46
CA HIS A 24 -4.15 12.72 12.84
C HIS A 24 -4.61 11.62 13.83
N THR A 25 -4.72 11.96 15.13
CA THR A 25 -5.42 11.22 16.18
C THR A 25 -6.94 11.21 16.01
N ASP A 26 -7.52 12.15 15.28
CA ASP A 26 -8.97 12.30 15.08
C ASP A 26 -9.48 11.52 13.85
N VAL A 27 -8.58 10.90 13.07
CA VAL A 27 -8.95 10.08 11.92
C VAL A 27 -9.23 8.66 12.40
N ALA A 28 -10.51 8.26 12.34
CA ALA A 28 -10.97 6.92 12.62
C ALA A 28 -10.11 5.89 11.88
N ILE A 29 -9.54 4.94 12.63
CA ILE A 29 -8.76 3.84 12.08
C ILE A 29 -9.74 2.88 11.42
N ALA A 30 -9.62 2.66 10.11
CA ALA A 30 -10.39 1.64 9.42
C ALA A 30 -9.99 0.24 9.94
N LYS A 31 -10.89 -0.73 9.84
CA LYS A 31 -10.64 -2.13 10.23
C LYS A 31 -9.33 -2.65 9.61
N GLY A 32 -8.52 -3.36 10.40
CA GLY A 32 -7.25 -3.96 9.96
C GLY A 32 -6.01 -3.09 10.16
N GLY A 33 -6.14 -1.93 10.80
CA GLY A 33 -5.03 -1.06 11.13
C GLY A 33 -4.66 -1.06 12.61
N GLU A 34 -3.79 -1.97 13.06
CA GLU A 34 -3.23 -1.80 14.40
C GLU A 34 -2.04 -0.83 14.36
N ARG A 35 -2.12 0.23 15.17
CA ARG A 35 -0.99 1.14 15.45
C ARG A 35 -0.05 0.58 16.52
N LYS A 36 -0.30 -0.64 16.99
CA LYS A 36 0.52 -1.33 17.98
C LYS A 36 1.44 -2.28 17.24
N THR A 37 2.74 -2.12 17.42
CA THR A 37 3.71 -3.08 16.91
C THR A 37 3.50 -4.41 17.64
N PRO A 38 3.13 -5.50 16.93
CA PRO A 38 2.99 -6.80 17.55
C PRO A 38 4.36 -7.35 17.96
N LYS A 39 4.36 -8.25 18.94
CA LYS A 39 5.55 -9.00 19.33
C LYS A 39 5.79 -10.09 18.30
N ILE A 40 7.02 -10.20 17.81
CA ILE A 40 7.39 -11.16 16.77
C ILE A 40 8.54 -12.08 17.19
N GLU A 41 9.00 -11.97 18.43
CA GLU A 41 10.13 -12.74 18.97
C GLU A 41 9.82 -14.25 19.11
N PHE A 42 8.54 -14.62 19.06
CA PHE A 42 8.10 -16.00 19.08
C PHE A 42 8.30 -16.71 17.74
N LEU A 43 8.49 -15.97 16.63
CA LEU A 43 8.71 -16.52 15.30
C LEU A 43 10.07 -17.20 15.22
N LYS A 44 10.06 -18.52 15.03
CA LYS A 44 11.24 -19.37 14.91
C LYS A 44 11.02 -20.38 13.79
N GLU A 45 11.87 -20.32 12.78
CA GLU A 45 11.83 -21.25 11.65
C GLU A 45 11.99 -22.70 12.12
N GLY A 46 11.19 -23.60 11.54
CA GLY A 46 11.11 -25.02 11.89
C GLY A 46 10.47 -25.32 13.26
N ILE A 47 10.01 -24.31 13.99
CA ILE A 47 9.44 -24.48 15.34
C ILE A 47 8.03 -23.87 15.42
N THR A 48 7.87 -22.62 15.05
CA THR A 48 6.60 -21.92 15.17
C THR A 48 5.58 -22.47 14.19
N THR A 49 4.37 -22.76 14.66
CA THR A 49 3.28 -23.26 13.82
C THR A 49 2.47 -22.12 13.21
N LYS A 50 1.77 -22.41 12.10
CA LYS A 50 0.81 -21.47 11.51
C LYS A 50 -0.31 -21.09 12.50
N ALA A 51 -0.76 -22.04 13.31
CA ALA A 51 -1.78 -21.80 14.33
C ALA A 51 -1.32 -20.77 15.37
N GLU A 52 -0.08 -20.92 15.88
CA GLU A 52 0.51 -19.95 16.81
C GLU A 52 0.65 -18.55 16.17
N VAL A 53 1.04 -18.47 14.90
CA VAL A 53 1.10 -17.19 14.18
C VAL A 53 -0.28 -16.53 14.09
N LEU A 54 -1.33 -17.29 13.77
CA LEU A 54 -2.69 -16.77 13.67
C LEU A 54 -3.26 -16.37 15.04
N GLU A 55 -2.90 -17.11 16.10
CA GLU A 55 -3.30 -16.78 17.47
C GLU A 55 -2.67 -15.46 17.94
N GLU A 56 -1.37 -15.29 17.75
CA GLU A 56 -0.63 -14.13 18.23
C GLU A 56 -0.75 -12.90 17.31
N LEU A 57 -0.88 -13.10 16.00
CA LEU A 57 -0.86 -12.04 14.98
C LEU A 57 -2.15 -11.94 14.16
N GLY A 58 -3.22 -12.63 14.55
CA GLY A 58 -4.50 -12.60 13.84
C GLY A 58 -5.13 -11.21 13.74
N SER A 59 -4.80 -10.31 14.67
CA SER A 59 -5.29 -8.91 14.64
C SER A 59 -4.71 -8.07 13.50
N VAL A 60 -3.54 -8.45 12.97
CA VAL A 60 -2.86 -7.76 11.87
C VAL A 60 -2.98 -8.52 10.55
N ASP A 61 -3.71 -9.64 10.50
CA ASP A 61 -3.94 -10.40 9.27
C ASP A 61 -4.67 -9.53 8.23
N THR A 62 -4.13 -9.51 7.02
CA THR A 62 -4.67 -8.75 5.90
C THR A 62 -5.82 -9.45 5.17
N GLY A 63 -6.11 -10.71 5.50
CA GLY A 63 -7.05 -11.56 4.76
C GLY A 63 -6.49 -12.10 3.45
N ALA A 64 -5.20 -11.84 3.15
CA ALA A 64 -4.46 -12.45 2.05
C ALA A 64 -3.67 -13.70 2.49
N SER A 65 -3.89 -14.16 3.72
CA SER A 65 -3.29 -15.37 4.29
C SER A 65 -3.95 -16.61 3.68
N GLU A 66 -3.48 -17.03 2.51
CA GLU A 66 -4.00 -18.20 1.77
C GLU A 66 -2.98 -19.34 1.71
N GLY A 67 -3.47 -20.58 1.76
CA GLY A 67 -2.63 -21.77 1.66
C GLY A 67 -1.53 -21.78 2.73
N ARG A 68 -0.27 -21.73 2.31
CA ARG A 68 0.91 -21.72 3.17
C ARG A 68 1.46 -20.31 3.46
N LEU A 69 0.77 -19.25 3.04
CA LEU A 69 1.16 -17.86 3.32
C LEU A 69 0.37 -17.30 4.51
N PHE A 70 1.05 -16.54 5.35
CA PHE A 70 0.47 -15.52 6.21
C PHE A 70 1.00 -14.15 5.80
N TRP A 71 0.12 -13.16 5.72
CA TRP A 71 0.49 -11.77 5.48
C TRP A 71 -0.17 -10.86 6.51
N GLY A 72 0.62 -10.42 7.48
CA GLY A 72 0.26 -9.41 8.48
C GLY A 72 0.74 -8.01 8.10
N ARG A 73 -0.01 -6.97 8.44
CA ARG A 73 0.34 -5.57 8.16
C ARG A 73 -0.07 -4.63 9.29
N TRP A 74 0.81 -3.73 9.69
CA TRP A 74 0.56 -2.74 10.76
C TRP A 74 1.32 -1.43 10.53
N GLU A 75 1.01 -0.41 11.33
CA GLU A 75 1.79 0.83 11.34
C GLU A 75 2.70 0.92 12.57
N GLN A 76 3.90 1.43 12.35
CA GLN A 76 4.89 1.67 13.39
C GLN A 76 5.42 3.10 13.27
N THR A 77 5.53 3.81 14.39
CA THR A 77 6.20 5.12 14.42
C THR A 77 7.71 4.93 14.31
N LYS A 78 8.34 5.72 13.47
CA LYS A 78 9.78 5.97 13.57
C LYS A 78 9.96 7.23 14.41
N PHE A 79 10.23 7.09 15.71
CA PHE A 79 10.76 8.22 16.46
C PHE A 79 12.15 8.54 15.90
N GLN A 80 12.33 9.76 15.38
CA GLN A 80 13.65 10.26 15.02
C GLN A 80 14.32 10.71 16.33
N ILE A 81 14.92 9.76 17.04
CA ILE A 81 15.83 10.07 18.15
C ILE A 81 16.98 10.88 17.54
N ASP A 82 17.30 12.03 18.16
CA ASP A 82 18.42 12.97 17.87
C ASP A 82 18.16 14.27 17.08
N TYR A 83 17.00 14.94 17.24
CA TYR A 83 16.90 16.38 16.92
C TYR A 83 16.29 17.20 18.07
N PRO A 84 16.78 18.43 18.32
CA PRO A 84 16.29 19.27 19.42
C PRO A 84 14.79 19.59 19.29
N PRO A 85 14.07 19.76 20.44
CA PRO A 85 12.61 19.67 20.55
C PRO A 85 11.84 20.91 20.05
N THR A 86 12.35 21.68 19.09
CA THR A 86 11.78 22.98 18.71
C THR A 86 11.00 23.00 17.40
N VAL A 87 10.86 21.86 16.71
CA VAL A 87 10.00 21.72 15.53
C VAL A 87 8.98 20.64 15.83
N LEU A 88 7.70 20.94 15.62
CA LEU A 88 6.59 19.98 15.66
C LEU A 88 6.97 18.75 14.82
N GLN A 89 7.49 17.72 15.47
CA GLN A 89 7.83 16.46 14.81
C GLN A 89 6.55 15.64 14.78
N ASP A 90 5.80 15.79 13.70
CA ASP A 90 4.77 14.83 13.36
C ASP A 90 5.43 13.45 13.27
N ALA A 91 4.94 12.49 14.06
CA ALA A 91 5.47 11.14 14.05
C ALA A 91 5.44 10.59 12.61
N ILE A 92 6.60 10.20 12.07
CA ILE A 92 6.66 9.57 10.75
C ILE A 92 6.22 8.11 10.94
N TRP A 93 4.96 7.85 10.63
CA TRP A 93 4.40 6.50 10.59
C TRP A 93 4.90 5.76 9.34
N ARG A 94 5.22 4.48 9.52
CA ARG A 94 5.60 3.58 8.43
C ARG A 94 4.75 2.33 8.50
N ARG A 95 4.29 1.87 7.35
CA ARG A 95 3.63 0.56 7.21
C ARG A 95 4.68 -0.54 7.16
N ILE A 96 4.46 -1.55 7.98
CA ILE A 96 5.28 -2.74 8.10
C ILE A 96 4.44 -3.93 7.66
N ASN A 97 5.05 -4.81 6.89
CA ASN A 97 4.48 -6.06 6.41
C ASN A 97 5.31 -7.21 6.99
N LEU A 98 4.63 -8.21 7.52
CA LEU A 98 5.19 -9.51 7.85
C LEU A 98 4.62 -10.54 6.89
N LEU A 99 5.48 -11.13 6.08
CA LEU A 99 5.15 -12.29 5.25
C LEU A 99 5.76 -13.51 5.92
N ALA A 100 4.98 -14.55 6.17
CA ALA A 100 5.47 -15.81 6.70
C ALA A 100 4.98 -16.96 5.83
N VAL A 101 5.90 -17.85 5.45
CA VAL A 101 5.57 -19.04 4.66
C VAL A 101 5.76 -20.26 5.53
N PHE A 102 4.82 -21.20 5.46
CA PHE A 102 4.83 -22.45 6.19
C PHE A 102 5.17 -23.62 5.27
N ASP A 103 5.73 -24.69 5.84
CA ASP A 103 5.93 -25.95 5.15
C ASP A 103 4.62 -26.78 5.10
N ALA A 104 4.70 -28.01 4.61
CA ALA A 104 3.54 -28.90 4.52
C ALA A 104 3.06 -29.42 5.89
N GLY A 105 3.87 -29.29 6.94
CA GLY A 105 3.54 -29.62 8.32
C GLY A 105 3.06 -28.41 9.13
N ASP A 106 2.73 -27.30 8.47
CA ASP A 106 2.34 -26.03 9.06
C ASP A 106 3.42 -25.41 9.99
N LEU A 107 4.69 -25.79 9.84
CA LEU A 107 5.80 -25.16 10.55
C LEU A 107 6.35 -23.99 9.73
N LEU A 108 6.75 -22.93 10.42
CA LEU A 108 7.30 -21.72 9.81
C LEU A 108 8.56 -22.09 9.03
N LEU A 109 8.51 -21.98 7.71
CA LEU A 109 9.64 -22.25 6.84
C LEU A 109 10.57 -21.04 6.76
N GLN A 110 9.98 -19.86 6.55
CA GLN A 110 10.70 -18.59 6.45
C GLN A 110 9.76 -17.41 6.69
N TYR A 111 10.31 -16.25 7.08
CA TYR A 111 9.54 -15.00 7.12
C TYR A 111 10.34 -13.78 6.65
N CYS A 112 9.62 -12.76 6.20
CA CYS A 112 10.15 -11.46 5.78
C CYS A 112 9.43 -10.35 6.54
N LEU A 113 10.18 -9.55 7.30
CA LEU A 113 9.69 -8.30 7.85
C LEU A 113 10.16 -7.14 6.96
N CYS A 114 9.25 -6.35 6.42
CA CYS A 114 9.59 -5.33 5.44
C CYS A 114 8.68 -4.10 5.47
N SER A 115 9.20 -2.98 4.99
CA SER A 115 8.37 -1.81 4.71
C SER A 115 7.61 -1.98 3.40
N ASP A 116 6.59 -1.16 3.15
CA ASP A 116 5.88 -1.11 1.86
C ASP A 116 6.86 -0.95 0.67
N ALA A 117 7.90 -0.13 0.80
CA ALA A 117 8.91 0.05 -0.25
C ALA A 117 9.67 -1.24 -0.62
N GLN A 118 9.73 -2.21 0.30
CA GLN A 118 10.43 -3.49 0.12
C GLN A 118 9.45 -4.65 -0.08
N LEU A 119 8.14 -4.39 -0.03
CA LEU A 119 7.10 -5.41 -0.05
C LEU A 119 7.20 -6.33 -1.27
N LEU A 120 7.33 -5.77 -2.47
CA LEU A 120 7.40 -6.56 -3.70
C LEU A 120 8.62 -7.49 -3.72
N ALA A 121 9.77 -6.99 -3.25
CA ALA A 121 10.98 -7.81 -3.14
C ALA A 121 10.81 -8.97 -2.14
N CYS A 122 10.15 -8.73 -1.01
CA CYS A 122 9.81 -9.80 -0.07
C CYS A 122 8.80 -10.78 -0.68
N LEU A 123 7.73 -10.31 -1.32
CA LEU A 123 6.74 -11.18 -1.97
C LEU A 123 7.40 -12.07 -3.03
N HIS A 124 8.19 -11.51 -3.95
CA HIS A 124 8.92 -12.29 -4.95
C HIS A 124 9.79 -13.39 -4.35
N ARG A 125 10.49 -13.11 -3.24
CA ARG A 125 11.29 -14.12 -2.53
C ARG A 125 10.43 -15.26 -1.97
N MET A 126 9.22 -14.94 -1.51
CA MET A 126 8.31 -15.91 -0.89
C MET A 126 7.60 -16.77 -1.94
N LEU A 127 7.38 -16.26 -3.16
CA LEU A 127 6.61 -16.94 -4.21
C LEU A 127 7.16 -18.33 -4.60
N ASP A 128 8.46 -18.57 -4.48
CA ASP A 128 9.05 -19.89 -4.80
C ASP A 128 8.58 -21.01 -3.86
N HIS A 129 8.03 -20.63 -2.71
CA HIS A 129 7.54 -21.57 -1.71
C HIS A 129 6.01 -21.65 -1.67
N LEU A 130 5.32 -20.87 -2.50
CA LEU A 130 3.86 -20.79 -2.52
C LEU A 130 3.28 -21.53 -3.71
N ASP A 131 2.13 -22.14 -3.47
CA ASP A 131 1.29 -22.67 -4.54
C ASP A 131 0.56 -21.51 -5.24
N ALA A 132 0.11 -21.75 -6.47
CA ALA A 132 -0.66 -20.76 -7.20
C ALA A 132 -1.92 -20.34 -6.40
N PRO A 133 -2.24 -19.03 -6.32
CA PRO A 133 -3.52 -18.58 -5.78
C PRO A 133 -4.69 -19.31 -6.45
N ALA A 134 -5.75 -19.62 -5.69
CA ALA A 134 -6.87 -20.43 -6.19
C ALA A 134 -7.54 -19.81 -7.44
N ASP A 135 -7.47 -18.48 -7.59
CA ASP A 135 -8.04 -17.70 -8.68
C ASP A 135 -6.98 -17.16 -9.66
N ALA A 136 -5.76 -17.72 -9.64
CA ALA A 136 -4.62 -17.24 -10.43
C ALA A 136 -4.89 -17.17 -11.94
N SER A 137 -5.68 -18.08 -12.51
CA SER A 137 -6.00 -18.10 -13.95
C SER A 137 -7.20 -17.23 -14.34
N SER A 138 -7.93 -16.69 -13.36
CA SER A 138 -9.11 -15.89 -13.65
C SER A 138 -8.74 -14.45 -14.05
N ARG A 139 -9.68 -13.74 -14.66
CA ARG A 139 -9.55 -12.31 -14.99
C ARG A 139 -9.39 -11.47 -13.72
N LEU A 140 -8.36 -10.63 -13.66
CA LEU A 140 -8.13 -9.72 -12.53
C LEU A 140 -8.45 -8.28 -12.96
N ARG A 141 -9.42 -7.64 -12.31
CA ARG A 141 -9.84 -6.26 -12.59
C ARG A 141 -9.54 -5.41 -11.37
N LEU A 142 -8.72 -4.37 -11.57
CA LEU A 142 -8.21 -3.52 -10.50
C LEU A 142 -8.56 -2.06 -10.78
N SER A 143 -8.89 -1.32 -9.73
CA SER A 143 -9.02 0.13 -9.83
C SER A 143 -7.65 0.73 -10.17
N ALA A 144 -7.62 1.57 -11.21
CA ALA A 144 -6.40 2.13 -11.73
C ALA A 144 -6.55 3.61 -12.10
N MET A 145 -5.48 4.36 -11.94
CA MET A 145 -5.35 5.73 -12.38
C MET A 145 -4.17 5.82 -13.35
N ARG A 146 -4.43 6.26 -14.58
CA ARG A 146 -3.38 6.58 -15.54
C ARG A 146 -2.92 8.02 -15.32
N GLN A 147 -1.63 8.20 -15.04
CA GLN A 147 -1.08 9.53 -14.84
C GLN A 147 -0.61 10.12 -16.18
N ARG A 148 -1.46 10.94 -16.84
CA ARG A 148 -1.05 11.69 -18.04
C ARG A 148 -0.40 13.03 -17.65
N ALA A 149 0.41 13.58 -18.55
CA ALA A 149 1.17 14.82 -18.34
C ALA A 149 0.35 16.03 -17.83
N LEU A 150 -0.95 16.11 -18.15
CA LEU A 150 -1.81 17.24 -17.75
C LEU A 150 -2.89 16.88 -16.74
N TRP A 151 -3.43 15.64 -16.77
CA TRP A 151 -4.54 15.22 -15.92
C TRP A 151 -4.52 13.71 -15.65
N PRO A 152 -4.70 13.26 -14.41
CA PRO A 152 -4.95 11.85 -14.15
C PRO A 152 -6.28 11.41 -14.76
N VAL A 153 -6.34 10.18 -15.25
CA VAL A 153 -7.56 9.55 -15.77
C VAL A 153 -7.83 8.30 -14.94
N ASP A 154 -8.94 8.30 -14.23
CA ASP A 154 -9.41 7.11 -13.50
C ASP A 154 -10.02 6.08 -14.45
N GLY A 155 -9.83 4.82 -14.11
CA GLY A 155 -10.30 3.70 -14.90
C GLY A 155 -10.01 2.38 -14.21
N GLU A 156 -9.91 1.33 -15.01
CA GLU A 156 -9.67 -0.02 -14.52
C GLU A 156 -8.58 -0.71 -15.33
N ALA A 157 -7.66 -1.35 -14.61
CA ALA A 157 -6.67 -2.24 -15.19
C ALA A 157 -7.21 -3.66 -15.18
N VAL A 158 -7.28 -4.28 -16.35
CA VAL A 158 -7.72 -5.66 -16.54
C VAL A 158 -6.53 -6.50 -16.97
N PHE A 159 -6.17 -7.47 -16.15
CA PHE A 159 -5.13 -8.47 -16.41
C PHE A 159 -5.81 -9.78 -16.80
N GLU A 160 -5.62 -10.21 -18.05
CA GLU A 160 -6.25 -11.41 -18.60
C GLU A 160 -5.47 -11.93 -19.80
N ASN A 161 -5.31 -13.25 -19.91
CA ASN A 161 -4.73 -13.93 -21.07
C ASN A 161 -3.39 -13.35 -21.54
N GLY A 162 -2.49 -12.99 -20.59
CA GLY A 162 -1.17 -12.43 -20.90
C GLY A 162 -1.20 -10.96 -21.37
N THR A 163 -2.33 -10.27 -21.19
CA THR A 163 -2.51 -8.87 -21.59
C THR A 163 -3.02 -8.01 -20.44
N LEU A 164 -2.62 -6.75 -20.47
CA LEU A 164 -3.10 -5.67 -19.61
C LEU A 164 -3.89 -4.68 -20.48
N ALA A 165 -5.18 -4.52 -20.19
CA ALA A 165 -6.03 -3.49 -20.77
C ALA A 165 -6.33 -2.40 -19.73
N PHE A 166 -6.21 -1.14 -20.11
CA PHE A 166 -6.71 -0.02 -19.31
C PHE A 166 -8.03 0.47 -19.89
N LEU A 167 -9.10 0.42 -19.10
CA LEU A 167 -10.46 0.78 -19.48
C LEU A 167 -10.86 2.13 -18.85
N VAL A 168 -11.49 3.00 -19.64
CA VAL A 168 -12.14 4.22 -19.17
C VAL A 168 -13.64 4.05 -19.40
N GLY A 169 -14.39 3.80 -18.32
CA GLY A 169 -15.73 3.21 -18.42
C GLY A 169 -15.63 1.80 -19.03
N ASP A 170 -16.45 1.51 -20.04
CA ASP A 170 -16.48 0.20 -20.71
C ASP A 170 -15.59 0.11 -21.96
N LYS A 171 -14.79 1.15 -22.26
CA LYS A 171 -13.98 1.22 -23.48
C LYS A 171 -12.49 1.12 -23.17
N PRO A 172 -11.72 0.31 -23.92
CA PRO A 172 -10.27 0.27 -23.77
C PRO A 172 -9.65 1.57 -24.26
N ASP A 173 -8.86 2.22 -23.41
CA ASP A 173 -7.98 3.33 -23.78
C ASP A 173 -6.68 2.78 -24.39
N PHE A 174 -6.17 1.67 -23.85
CA PHE A 174 -5.10 0.87 -24.49
C PHE A 174 -5.12 -0.59 -24.04
N VAL A 175 -4.46 -1.45 -24.82
CA VAL A 175 -4.21 -2.85 -24.51
C VAL A 175 -2.77 -3.19 -24.87
N VAL A 176 -2.03 -3.83 -23.96
CA VAL A 176 -0.65 -4.22 -24.16
C VAL A 176 -0.39 -5.64 -23.66
N PRO A 177 0.56 -6.39 -24.23
CA PRO A 177 0.97 -7.67 -23.65
C PRO A 177 1.73 -7.46 -22.34
N PHE A 178 1.74 -8.45 -21.44
CA PHE A 178 2.55 -8.39 -20.20
C PHE A 178 4.03 -8.15 -20.49
N SER A 179 4.54 -8.60 -21.63
CA SER A 179 5.91 -8.35 -22.07
C SER A 179 6.23 -6.86 -22.32
N ALA A 180 5.22 -6.00 -22.43
CA ALA A 180 5.35 -4.54 -22.50
C ALA A 180 5.51 -3.87 -21.12
N ILE A 181 5.23 -4.59 -20.02
CA ILE A 181 5.48 -4.10 -18.67
C ILE A 181 6.99 -4.17 -18.43
N ALA A 182 7.56 -3.04 -18.02
CA ALA A 182 8.98 -2.94 -17.67
C ALA A 182 9.20 -3.33 -16.21
N ASP A 183 8.36 -2.79 -15.33
CA ASP A 183 8.48 -2.99 -13.89
C ASP A 183 7.15 -2.72 -13.19
N VAL A 184 6.98 -3.29 -12.00
CA VAL A 184 5.92 -2.96 -11.06
C VAL A 184 6.60 -2.59 -9.75
N VAL A 185 6.41 -1.35 -9.31
CA VAL A 185 6.99 -0.83 -8.07
C VAL A 185 5.89 -0.49 -7.07
N ASN A 186 6.22 -0.45 -5.78
CA ASN A 186 5.29 0.12 -4.82
C ASN A 186 5.24 1.64 -5.02
N GLY A 187 4.04 2.18 -5.27
CA GLY A 187 3.82 3.61 -5.55
C GLY A 187 4.03 4.53 -4.34
N GLY A 188 4.32 3.95 -3.16
CA GLY A 188 4.53 4.67 -1.92
C GLY A 188 3.22 5.14 -1.28
N TYR A 189 3.35 5.70 -0.08
CA TYR A 189 2.24 6.23 0.70
C TYR A 189 1.76 7.56 0.10
N LEU A 190 0.73 7.51 -0.74
CA LEU A 190 0.06 8.71 -1.31
C LEU A 190 -0.87 9.41 -0.31
N GLY A 191 -0.64 9.27 1.01
CA GLY A 191 -1.51 9.87 2.03
C GLY A 191 -2.85 9.16 2.21
N TYR A 192 -3.04 7.95 1.68
CA TYR A 192 -4.29 7.22 1.86
C TYR A 192 -4.37 6.63 3.28
N PRO A 193 -5.40 6.97 4.07
CA PRO A 193 -5.58 6.42 5.42
C PRO A 193 -6.03 4.96 5.42
N ASP A 194 -6.20 4.34 4.24
CA ASP A 194 -6.71 2.98 4.10
C ASP A 194 -5.58 1.93 4.09
N TRP A 195 -5.59 1.12 5.14
CA TRP A 195 -4.68 0.01 5.47
C TRP A 195 -4.91 -1.21 4.58
N SER A 196 -6.14 -1.34 4.08
CA SER A 196 -6.54 -2.42 3.18
C SER A 196 -5.98 -2.24 1.77
N VAL A 197 -5.30 -1.11 1.50
CA VAL A 197 -4.81 -0.78 0.16
C VAL A 197 -3.27 -0.84 0.09
N VAL A 198 -2.78 -1.50 -0.95
CA VAL A 198 -1.42 -1.48 -1.47
C VAL A 198 -1.46 -0.70 -2.79
N SER A 199 -0.65 0.35 -2.88
CA SER A 199 -0.50 1.18 -4.08
C SER A 199 0.65 0.65 -4.92
N LEU A 200 0.37 0.28 -6.16
CA LEU A 200 1.40 -0.24 -7.08
C LEU A 200 1.47 0.65 -8.31
N THR A 201 2.66 0.92 -8.82
CA THR A 201 2.87 1.65 -10.06
C THR A 201 3.42 0.69 -11.11
N VAL A 202 2.69 0.55 -12.21
CA VAL A 202 3.12 -0.22 -13.39
C VAL A 202 3.83 0.72 -14.34
N HIS A 203 5.10 0.43 -14.60
CA HIS A 203 5.93 1.09 -15.60
C HIS A 203 5.97 0.25 -16.87
N PHE A 204 5.84 0.90 -18.03
CA PHE A 204 5.92 0.23 -19.32
C PHE A 204 7.27 0.45 -19.98
N LYS A 205 7.66 -0.48 -20.86
CA LYS A 205 8.85 -0.32 -21.68
C LYS A 205 8.64 0.85 -22.65
N PRO A 206 9.72 1.57 -23.02
CA PRO A 206 9.63 2.59 -24.05
C PRO A 206 9.01 2.03 -25.33
N HIS A 207 8.12 2.80 -25.95
CA HIS A 207 7.50 2.48 -27.25
C HIS A 207 6.55 1.25 -27.29
N THR A 208 6.29 0.57 -26.16
CA THR A 208 5.36 -0.57 -26.13
C THR A 208 3.99 -0.25 -25.56
N ALA A 209 3.84 0.94 -24.98
CA ALA A 209 2.62 1.42 -24.32
C ALA A 209 2.61 2.95 -24.37
N PRO A 210 1.59 3.63 -23.82
CA PRO A 210 1.68 5.07 -23.61
C PRO A 210 2.90 5.42 -22.75
N THR A 211 3.47 6.60 -22.92
CA THR A 211 4.64 7.11 -22.16
C THR A 211 4.40 7.28 -20.65
N ASP A 212 3.20 6.95 -20.18
CA ASP A 212 2.71 7.18 -18.83
C ASP A 212 2.82 5.90 -17.99
N HIS A 213 2.72 6.02 -16.66
CA HIS A 213 2.55 4.88 -15.76
C HIS A 213 1.09 4.72 -15.32
N LEU A 214 0.73 3.50 -14.89
CA LEU A 214 -0.54 3.23 -14.22
C LEU A 214 -0.30 3.10 -12.72
N VAL A 215 -1.10 3.79 -11.91
CA VAL A 215 -1.17 3.59 -10.46
C VAL A 215 -2.37 2.69 -10.17
N LEU A 216 -2.11 1.50 -9.62
CA LEU A 216 -3.10 0.52 -9.21
C LEU A 216 -3.38 0.65 -7.72
N ARG A 217 -4.65 0.50 -7.35
CA ARG A 217 -5.10 0.40 -5.96
C ARG A 217 -5.59 -1.02 -5.76
N THR A 218 -4.90 -1.75 -4.89
CA THR A 218 -5.10 -3.19 -4.73
C THR A 218 -5.22 -3.54 -3.26
N SER A 219 -6.01 -4.55 -2.93
CA SER A 219 -5.91 -5.24 -1.64
C SER A 219 -4.64 -6.10 -1.58
N PRO A 220 -4.19 -6.53 -0.38
CA PRO A 220 -3.10 -7.49 -0.26
C PRO A 220 -3.33 -8.78 -1.06
N LYS A 221 -4.56 -9.28 -1.09
CA LYS A 221 -4.92 -10.47 -1.88
C LYS A 221 -4.79 -10.22 -3.38
N GLU A 222 -5.29 -9.09 -3.87
CA GLU A 222 -5.13 -8.68 -5.27
C GLU A 222 -3.67 -8.42 -5.63
N THR A 223 -2.86 -7.87 -4.70
CA THR A 223 -1.41 -7.69 -4.87
C THR A 223 -0.73 -9.03 -5.09
N LEU A 224 -0.97 -10.01 -4.20
CA LEU A 224 -0.38 -11.34 -4.31
C LEU A 224 -0.72 -11.98 -5.66
N ARG A 225 -1.98 -11.91 -6.06
CA ARG A 225 -2.46 -12.45 -7.34
C ARG A 225 -1.84 -11.73 -8.55
N LEU A 226 -1.72 -10.41 -8.51
CA LEU A 226 -1.10 -9.64 -9.57
C LEU A 226 0.37 -10.04 -9.76
N ILE A 227 1.13 -10.14 -8.66
CA ILE A 227 2.55 -10.52 -8.73
C ILE A 227 2.69 -11.96 -9.25
N TRP A 228 1.82 -12.87 -8.82
CA TRP A 228 1.79 -14.23 -9.37
C TRP A 228 1.53 -14.24 -10.88
N LEU A 229 0.56 -13.45 -11.35
CA LEU A 229 0.20 -13.34 -12.77
C LEU A 229 1.32 -12.78 -13.67
N LEU A 230 2.19 -11.95 -13.09
CA LEU A 230 3.27 -11.27 -13.82
C LEU A 230 4.63 -11.98 -13.72
N ARG A 231 4.68 -13.13 -13.04
CA ARG A 231 5.87 -14.00 -12.99
C ARG A 231 6.15 -14.66 -14.34
#